data_AF-A0A9D0Z2N2-F1
#
_entry.id   AF-A0A9D0Z2N2-F1
#
_cell.length_a   1.000
_cell.length_b   1.000
_cell.length_c   1.000
_cell.angle_alpha   90.00
_cell.angle_beta   90.00
_cell.angle_gamma   90.00
#
_symmetry.space_group_name_H-M   'P 1'
#
loop_
_entity.id
_entity.type
_entity.pdbx_description
1 polymer ?
#
loop_
_entity_poly.entity_id
_entity_poly.type
_entity_poly.pdbx_seq_one_letter_code
_entity_poly.pdbx_strand_id
1 'polypeptide(L)'
;MFENLLPVPRRKTEMSIQNGTTSITQVLVIQPNKVTSNNYELSDRVNKLIKWATKCVAPKGHTDIGVFHYPERLRNLMEKVACWYEMRYTRNEINQMCYYGSSENINMDEILFHKKLSDGQTIWSQGFDKDTFLETLEHEEKYLLYEPAFPSRMMEGLSNRYQVSFRKVVDSKTGQENIVAEFPTLRNPDDLVALKNKVSDVINEYSDDSYLHHELLNCIMYRIIDHDPNRVGPRRAMLFAKEFGTDIRIPMQYGVDTSDPGLKEQIEFYLSLGGSEDVDCLINYCWRAKKNQPLEVEPLRKIMARVGAQRPSPASLESGKVKVLTNQSNPSLPKKV
;
A
#
# COMPACT_ATOMS: atom_id res chain seq x y z
N MET A 1 -27.66 -14.80 -8.91
CA MET A 1 -27.32 -13.39 -9.07
C MET A 1 -25.83 -13.22 -8.77
N PHE A 2 -24.99 -13.29 -9.81
CA PHE A 2 -23.53 -13.26 -9.69
C PHE A 2 -22.97 -12.18 -10.62
N GLU A 3 -23.10 -10.92 -10.22
CA GLU A 3 -22.40 -9.80 -10.86
C GLU A 3 -22.00 -8.85 -9.73
N ASN A 4 -20.77 -8.30 -9.79
CA ASN A 4 -20.11 -7.43 -8.80
C ASN A 4 -19.14 -8.09 -7.79
N LEU A 5 -18.54 -9.23 -8.14
CA LEU A 5 -17.15 -9.44 -7.69
C LEU A 5 -16.29 -8.46 -8.49
N LEU A 6 -15.35 -7.76 -7.84
CA LEU A 6 -14.34 -6.95 -8.54
C LEU A 6 -13.85 -7.76 -9.75
N PRO A 7 -13.69 -7.14 -10.93
CA PRO A 7 -13.10 -7.87 -12.04
C PRO A 7 -11.78 -8.42 -11.50
N VAL A 8 -11.66 -9.75 -11.45
CA VAL A 8 -10.34 -10.38 -11.45
C VAL A 8 -9.60 -9.61 -12.52
N PRO A 9 -8.51 -8.87 -12.20
CA PRO A 9 -7.84 -8.08 -13.21
C PRO A 9 -7.61 -9.02 -14.39
N ARG A 10 -8.26 -8.73 -15.52
CA ARG A 10 -8.22 -9.61 -16.69
C ARG A 10 -6.77 -9.57 -17.15
N ARG A 11 -5.99 -10.54 -16.69
CA ARG A 11 -4.57 -10.70 -16.97
C ARG A 11 -4.46 -11.11 -18.42
N LYS A 12 -3.89 -10.23 -19.24
CA LYS A 12 -3.55 -10.57 -20.61
C LYS A 12 -2.13 -11.15 -20.57
N THR A 13 -2.05 -12.46 -20.77
CA THR A 13 -0.77 -13.13 -21.00
C THR A 13 -0.45 -13.02 -22.48
N GLU A 14 0.62 -12.31 -22.81
CA GLU A 14 1.10 -12.18 -24.19
C GLU A 14 2.35 -13.03 -24.38
N MET A 15 2.37 -13.80 -25.47
CA MET A 15 3.48 -14.69 -25.80
C MET A 15 4.16 -14.20 -27.07
N SER A 16 5.49 -14.20 -27.06
CA SER A 16 6.29 -14.02 -28.27
C SER A 16 7.41 -15.05 -28.32
N ILE A 17 7.78 -15.44 -29.55
CA ILE A 17 8.91 -16.31 -29.82
C ILE A 17 9.84 -15.53 -30.74
N GLN A 18 11.08 -15.31 -30.31
CA GLN A 18 12.10 -14.65 -31.12
C GLN A 18 13.42 -15.40 -30.94
N ASN A 19 14.07 -15.72 -32.06
CA ASN A 19 15.43 -16.29 -32.10
C ASN A 19 15.66 -17.50 -31.18
N GLY A 20 14.69 -18.40 -31.06
CA GLY A 20 14.80 -19.62 -30.21
C GLY A 20 14.56 -19.40 -28.72
N THR A 21 14.14 -18.18 -28.32
CA THR A 21 13.71 -17.84 -26.96
C THR A 21 12.20 -17.62 -26.95
N THR A 22 11.54 -18.21 -25.94
CA THR A 22 10.12 -17.97 -25.67
C THR A 22 10.00 -16.96 -24.54
N SER A 23 9.18 -15.92 -24.74
CA SER A 23 8.89 -14.90 -23.74
C SER A 23 7.41 -14.93 -23.36
N ILE A 24 7.12 -14.99 -22.05
CA ILE A 24 5.78 -14.83 -21.49
C ILE A 24 5.74 -13.48 -20.78
N THR A 25 4.84 -12.61 -21.20
CA THR A 25 4.62 -11.29 -20.58
C THR A 25 3.26 -11.29 -19.89
N GLN A 26 3.22 -10.91 -18.62
CA GLN A 26 1.99 -10.69 -17.88
C GLN A 26 1.90 -9.26 -17.37
N VAL A 27 0.77 -8.65 -17.67
CA VAL A 27 0.43 -7.30 -17.24
C VAL A 27 -0.04 -7.31 -15.79
N LEU A 28 0.69 -6.69 -14.86
CA LEU A 28 0.19 -6.43 -13.52
C LEU A 28 -0.81 -5.29 -13.60
N VAL A 29 -2.09 -5.58 -13.41
CA VAL A 29 -3.10 -4.54 -13.25
C VAL A 29 -3.12 -4.13 -11.79
N ILE A 30 -2.16 -3.29 -11.41
CA ILE A 30 -2.26 -2.44 -10.22
C ILE A 30 -2.73 -1.08 -10.73
N GLN A 31 -3.90 -1.03 -11.37
CA GLN A 31 -4.46 0.26 -11.76
C GLN A 31 -5.28 0.81 -10.60
N PRO A 32 -5.07 2.08 -10.23
CA PRO A 32 -5.99 2.78 -9.36
C PRO A 32 -7.31 2.92 -10.08
N ASN A 33 -8.34 2.27 -9.56
CA ASN A 33 -9.69 2.45 -10.06
C ASN A 33 -10.05 3.94 -9.96
N LYS A 34 -10.33 4.57 -11.10
CA LYS A 34 -11.14 5.79 -11.11
C LYS A 34 -12.40 5.50 -10.30
N VAL A 35 -12.74 6.42 -9.41
CA VAL A 35 -13.89 6.34 -8.52
C VAL A 35 -15.15 6.34 -9.38
N THR A 36 -15.60 5.15 -9.78
CA THR A 36 -16.71 4.96 -10.72
C THR A 36 -17.88 4.21 -10.08
N SER A 37 -17.72 3.73 -8.84
CA SER A 37 -18.81 3.07 -8.13
C SER A 37 -19.47 4.02 -7.14
N ASN A 38 -20.81 4.12 -7.23
CA ASN A 38 -21.70 4.73 -6.23
C ASN A 38 -21.61 4.08 -4.83
N ASN A 39 -20.63 3.20 -4.59
CA ASN A 39 -20.38 2.56 -3.31
C ASN A 39 -19.02 3.02 -2.76
N TYR A 40 -19.09 4.02 -1.89
CA TYR A 40 -17.94 4.62 -1.20
C TYR A 40 -17.63 3.91 0.14
N GLU A 41 -18.36 2.85 0.49
CA GLU A 41 -18.26 2.19 1.78
C GLU A 41 -16.93 1.45 1.94
N LEU A 42 -16.15 1.89 2.91
CA LEU A 42 -14.85 1.33 3.25
C LEU A 42 -14.95 -0.13 3.72
N SER A 43 -15.94 -0.46 4.56
CA SER A 43 -16.18 -1.83 5.01
C SER A 43 -16.49 -2.82 3.88
N ASP A 44 -17.15 -2.38 2.80
CA ASP A 44 -17.42 -3.21 1.63
C ASP A 44 -16.14 -3.51 0.84
N ARG A 45 -15.19 -2.57 0.78
CA ARG A 45 -13.88 -2.80 0.15
C ARG A 45 -13.08 -3.85 0.91
N VAL A 46 -13.06 -3.76 2.25
CA VAL A 46 -12.45 -4.76 3.13
C VAL A 46 -13.06 -6.15 2.90
N ASN A 47 -14.39 -6.24 2.86
CA ASN A 47 -15.08 -7.51 2.62
C ASN A 47 -14.79 -8.10 1.24
N LYS A 48 -14.64 -7.26 0.20
CA LYS A 48 -14.26 -7.69 -1.15
C LYS A 48 -12.87 -8.30 -1.19
N LEU A 49 -11.89 -7.67 -0.55
CA LEU A 49 -10.53 -8.22 -0.45
C LEU A 49 -10.54 -9.57 0.26
N ILE A 50 -11.15 -9.65 1.44
CA ILE A 50 -11.21 -10.89 2.23
C ILE A 50 -11.81 -12.02 1.38
N LYS A 51 -12.95 -11.77 0.74
CA LYS A 51 -13.63 -12.77 -0.10
C LYS A 51 -12.78 -13.22 -1.29
N TRP A 52 -12.07 -12.30 -1.93
CA TRP A 52 -11.14 -12.62 -3.02
C TRP A 52 -9.96 -13.46 -2.51
N ALA A 53 -9.31 -13.03 -1.42
CA ALA A 53 -8.11 -13.68 -0.89
C ALA A 53 -8.40 -15.10 -0.38
N THR A 54 -9.54 -15.32 0.29
CA THR A 54 -9.99 -16.66 0.71
C THR A 54 -10.21 -17.59 -0.48
N LYS A 55 -10.67 -17.07 -1.62
CA LYS A 55 -10.93 -17.88 -2.82
C LYS A 55 -9.67 -18.14 -3.64
N CYS A 56 -8.80 -17.14 -3.77
CA CYS A 56 -7.72 -17.14 -4.76
C CYS A 56 -6.34 -17.42 -4.16
N VAL A 57 -6.09 -17.03 -2.91
CA VAL A 57 -4.76 -17.13 -2.27
C VAL A 57 -4.72 -18.25 -1.25
N ALA A 58 -5.69 -18.30 -0.33
CA ALA A 58 -5.68 -19.25 0.78
C ALA A 58 -5.49 -20.73 0.33
N PRO A 59 -6.14 -21.23 -0.74
CA PRO A 59 -6.02 -22.63 -1.15
C PRO A 59 -4.62 -23.04 -1.65
N LYS A 60 -3.72 -22.09 -1.95
CA LYS A 60 -2.40 -22.38 -2.54
C LYS A 60 -1.33 -22.78 -1.53
N GLY A 61 -1.60 -22.62 -0.23
CA GLY A 61 -0.59 -22.87 0.81
C GLY A 61 -1.15 -23.26 2.18
N HIS A 62 -2.46 -23.47 2.28
CA HIS A 62 -3.11 -23.78 3.55
C HIS A 62 -3.89 -25.09 3.47
N THR A 63 -3.96 -25.80 4.60
CA THR A 63 -4.90 -26.90 4.80
C THR A 63 -6.35 -26.38 4.78
N ASP A 64 -7.33 -27.26 4.63
CA ASP A 64 -8.76 -26.87 4.68
C ASP A 64 -9.10 -26.09 5.96
N ILE A 65 -8.48 -26.45 7.09
CA ILE A 65 -8.58 -25.74 8.37
C ILE A 65 -7.94 -24.34 8.27
N GLY A 66 -6.77 -24.23 7.66
CA GLY A 66 -6.10 -22.94 7.44
C GLY A 66 -6.91 -22.01 6.52
N VAL A 67 -7.51 -22.54 5.46
CA VAL A 67 -8.41 -21.79 4.57
C VAL A 67 -9.64 -21.29 5.32
N PHE A 68 -10.19 -22.09 6.23
CA PHE A 68 -11.35 -21.72 7.06
C PHE A 68 -11.08 -20.51 7.96
N HIS A 69 -9.89 -20.44 8.60
CA HIS A 69 -9.53 -19.34 9.50
C HIS A 69 -8.94 -18.11 8.78
N TYR A 70 -8.53 -18.25 7.52
CA TYR A 70 -7.90 -17.18 6.74
C TYR A 70 -8.68 -15.84 6.70
N PRO A 71 -10.02 -15.83 6.51
CA PRO A 71 -10.80 -14.58 6.50
C PRO A 71 -10.70 -13.80 7.82
N GLU A 72 -10.78 -14.51 8.95
CA GLU A 72 -10.74 -13.93 10.28
C GLU A 72 -9.35 -13.38 10.59
N ARG A 73 -8.29 -14.09 10.19
CA ARG A 73 -6.91 -13.65 10.37
C ARG A 73 -6.60 -12.37 9.60
N LEU A 74 -7.04 -12.27 8.33
CA LEU A 74 -6.90 -11.03 7.56
C LEU A 74 -7.62 -9.86 8.23
N ARG A 75 -8.85 -10.08 8.72
CA ARG A 75 -9.60 -9.04 9.44
C ARG A 75 -8.85 -8.61 10.70
N ASN A 76 -8.44 -9.57 11.53
CA ASN A 76 -7.74 -9.30 12.78
C ASN A 76 -6.41 -8.56 12.54
N LEU A 77 -5.67 -8.90 11.48
CA LEU A 77 -4.47 -8.17 11.12
C LEU A 77 -4.78 -6.71 10.77
N MET A 78 -5.80 -6.46 9.94
CA MET A 78 -6.20 -5.09 9.60
C MET A 78 -6.61 -4.29 10.85
N GLU A 79 -7.38 -4.91 11.76
CA GLU A 79 -7.78 -4.28 13.03
C GLU A 79 -6.57 -4.02 13.94
N LYS A 80 -5.65 -4.98 14.08
CA LYS A 80 -4.42 -4.84 14.89
C LYS A 80 -3.62 -3.62 14.45
N VAL A 81 -3.38 -3.49 13.15
CA VAL A 81 -2.62 -2.34 12.61
C VAL A 81 -3.39 -1.04 12.80
N ALA A 82 -4.71 -1.02 12.55
CA ALA A 82 -5.51 0.18 12.75
C ALA A 82 -5.50 0.67 14.22
N CYS A 83 -5.75 -0.24 15.17
CA CYS A 83 -5.69 0.06 16.60
C CYS A 83 -4.29 0.52 17.04
N TRP A 84 -3.23 -0.09 16.50
CA TRP A 84 -1.87 0.35 16.78
C TRP A 84 -1.61 1.80 16.35
N TYR A 85 -2.12 2.22 15.18
CA TYR A 85 -2.02 3.63 14.75
C TYR A 85 -2.82 4.59 15.63
N GLU A 86 -3.94 4.16 16.20
CA GLU A 86 -4.69 4.99 17.16
C GLU A 86 -3.93 5.21 18.46
N MET A 87 -3.27 4.16 18.95
CA MET A 87 -2.45 4.23 20.14
C MET A 87 -1.17 5.03 19.89
N ARG A 88 -0.55 4.87 18.70
CA ARG A 88 0.69 5.58 18.31
C ARG A 88 0.46 7.07 18.15
N TYR A 89 -0.62 7.43 17.45
CA TYR A 89 -1.00 8.80 17.13
C TYR A 89 -2.38 9.10 17.72
N THR A 90 -2.39 9.58 18.96
CA THR A 90 -3.61 9.95 19.65
C THR A 90 -4.34 11.09 18.93
N ARG A 91 -5.64 11.23 19.19
CA ARG A 91 -6.45 12.33 18.62
C ARG A 91 -5.85 13.70 18.95
N ASN A 92 -5.31 13.87 20.16
CA ASN A 92 -4.70 15.13 20.57
C ASN A 92 -3.44 15.42 19.75
N GLU A 93 -2.58 14.43 19.54
CA GLU A 93 -1.39 14.57 18.71
C GLU A 93 -1.78 14.91 17.27
N ILE A 94 -2.69 14.16 16.65
CA ILE A 94 -3.14 14.41 15.27
C ILE A 94 -3.81 15.79 15.10
N ASN A 95 -4.56 16.26 16.09
CA ASN A 95 -5.14 17.61 16.06
C ASN A 95 -4.08 18.71 16.28
N GLN A 96 -3.05 18.42 17.08
CA GLN A 96 -1.90 19.32 17.30
C GLN A 96 -0.88 19.28 16.17
N MET A 97 -0.93 18.27 15.29
CA MET A 97 -0.30 18.30 13.98
C MET A 97 -1.01 19.34 13.11
N CYS A 98 -0.89 20.61 13.47
CA CYS A 98 -0.86 21.66 12.48
C CYS A 98 0.37 21.33 11.63
N TYR A 99 0.16 20.95 10.36
CA TYR A 99 1.27 20.77 9.43
C TYR A 99 1.92 22.14 9.28
N TYR A 100 2.93 22.42 10.10
CA TYR A 100 3.72 23.64 10.00
C TYR A 100 4.23 23.71 8.57
N GLY A 101 3.78 24.72 7.84
CA GLY A 101 4.05 24.84 6.42
C GLY A 101 5.55 24.86 6.17
N SER A 102 6.04 23.89 5.40
CA SER A 102 7.28 23.97 4.61
C SER A 102 8.57 24.48 5.28
N SER A 103 8.64 24.58 6.60
CA SER A 103 9.85 24.92 7.33
C SER A 103 10.22 23.80 8.29
N GLU A 104 11.41 23.28 8.05
CA GLU A 104 12.18 22.35 8.87
C GLU A 104 11.89 20.87 8.62
N ASN A 105 13.00 20.13 8.46
CA ASN A 105 13.10 18.67 8.61
C ASN A 105 12.68 18.30 10.03
N ILE A 106 11.40 18.44 10.31
CA ILE A 106 10.78 17.87 11.47
C ILE A 106 10.57 16.41 11.11
N ASN A 107 11.48 15.57 11.57
CA ASN A 107 11.15 14.17 11.73
C ASN A 107 10.01 14.11 12.76
N MET A 108 8.78 13.93 12.26
CA MET A 108 7.57 13.93 13.08
C MET A 108 7.64 12.84 14.15
N ASP A 109 8.31 11.73 13.86
CA ASP A 109 8.61 10.70 14.85
C ASP A 109 9.50 11.28 15.95
N GLU A 110 10.56 12.05 15.63
CA GLU A 110 11.40 12.76 16.61
C GLU A 110 10.65 13.82 17.40
N ILE A 111 9.76 14.63 16.81
CA ILE A 111 9.00 15.63 17.60
C ILE A 111 8.01 14.96 18.56
N LEU A 112 7.35 13.90 18.13
CA LEU A 112 6.45 13.12 19.00
C LEU A 112 7.26 12.33 20.05
N PHE A 113 8.41 11.77 19.69
CA PHE A 113 9.31 11.09 20.62
C PHE A 113 9.88 12.07 21.66
N HIS A 114 10.39 13.22 21.22
CA HIS A 114 10.99 14.22 22.09
C HIS A 114 9.96 14.86 23.02
N LYS A 115 8.72 15.09 22.55
CA LYS A 115 7.62 15.55 23.41
C LYS A 115 7.23 14.50 24.45
N LYS A 116 7.15 13.21 24.06
CA LYS A 116 6.91 12.09 24.99
C LYS A 116 8.07 11.90 26.01
N LEU A 117 9.31 12.17 25.60
CA LEU A 117 10.51 12.13 26.46
C LEU A 117 10.59 13.31 27.43
N SER A 118 10.22 14.52 27.00
CA SER A 118 10.23 15.72 27.86
C SER A 118 9.15 15.70 28.94
N ASP A 119 8.04 14.98 28.71
CA ASP A 119 6.93 14.85 29.66
C ASP A 119 7.14 13.71 30.68
N GLY A 120 8.32 13.07 30.70
CA GLY A 120 8.69 12.10 31.73
C GLY A 120 7.88 10.79 31.72
N GLN A 121 7.19 10.44 30.62
CA GLN A 121 6.45 9.19 30.49
C GLN A 121 7.24 8.11 29.73
N THR A 122 8.13 7.47 30.49
CA THR A 122 8.32 6.01 30.64
C THR A 122 7.78 5.05 29.56
N ILE A 123 8.67 4.20 29.01
CA ILE A 123 8.43 2.85 28.42
C ILE A 123 7.67 2.80 27.08
N TRP A 124 6.75 3.73 26.82
CA TRP A 124 5.89 3.79 25.63
C TRP A 124 6.51 4.46 24.41
N SER A 125 7.84 4.55 24.32
CA SER A 125 8.49 5.11 23.13
C SER A 125 9.04 3.99 22.23
N GLN A 126 9.53 2.90 22.81
CA GLN A 126 10.00 1.72 22.06
C GLN A 126 8.85 0.89 21.46
N GLY A 127 7.72 0.74 22.17
CA GLY A 127 6.57 -0.06 21.68
C GLY A 127 5.74 0.57 20.54
N PHE A 128 6.12 1.77 20.11
CA PHE A 128 5.43 2.52 19.05
C PHE A 128 6.30 2.77 17.83
N ASP A 129 7.51 2.22 17.83
CA ASP A 129 8.31 2.11 16.62
C ASP A 129 7.71 1.04 15.69
N LYS A 130 7.76 1.30 14.38
CA LYS A 130 7.20 0.41 13.35
C LYS A 130 7.88 -0.95 13.36
N ASP A 131 9.20 -0.97 13.41
CA ASP A 131 9.94 -2.22 13.34
C ASP A 131 9.66 -3.07 14.58
N THR A 132 9.61 -2.43 15.76
CA THR A 132 9.21 -3.09 17.00
C THR A 132 7.80 -3.67 16.94
N PHE A 133 6.81 -2.93 16.41
CA PHE A 133 5.45 -3.46 16.23
C PHE A 133 5.42 -4.63 15.24
N LEU A 134 6.09 -4.53 14.10
CA LEU A 134 6.19 -5.61 13.12
C LEU A 134 6.85 -6.85 13.72
N GLU A 135 7.76 -6.69 14.67
CA GLU A 135 8.35 -7.82 15.41
C GLU A 135 7.35 -8.57 16.30
N THR A 136 6.30 -7.90 16.80
CA THR A 136 5.27 -8.53 17.65
C THR A 136 4.24 -9.38 16.90
N LEU A 137 4.12 -9.20 15.58
CA LEU A 137 3.14 -9.92 14.76
C LEU A 137 3.51 -11.40 14.60
N GLU A 138 2.54 -12.23 14.26
CA GLU A 138 2.82 -13.62 13.89
C GLU A 138 3.61 -13.69 12.57
N HIS A 139 4.42 -14.74 12.37
CA HIS A 139 5.27 -14.86 11.18
C HIS A 139 4.49 -14.73 9.86
N GLU A 140 3.29 -15.31 9.80
CA GLU A 140 2.43 -15.26 8.63
C GLU A 140 1.79 -13.88 8.42
N GLU A 141 1.48 -13.16 9.50
CA GLU A 141 0.98 -11.78 9.43
C GLU A 141 2.07 -10.82 8.91
N LYS A 142 3.31 -10.99 9.39
CA LYS A 142 4.47 -10.23 8.91
C LYS A 142 4.66 -10.39 7.40
N TYR A 143 4.56 -11.62 6.90
CA TYR A 143 4.76 -11.91 5.48
C TYR A 143 3.77 -11.17 4.58
N LEU A 144 2.54 -10.94 5.05
CA LEU A 144 1.52 -10.18 4.31
C LEU A 144 1.81 -8.66 4.24
N LEU A 145 2.51 -8.12 5.25
CA LEU A 145 2.86 -6.70 5.32
C LEU A 145 4.18 -6.34 4.63
N TYR A 146 5.01 -7.32 4.30
CA TYR A 146 6.21 -7.11 3.49
C TYR A 146 5.89 -7.19 2.02
N GLU A 147 6.55 -6.36 1.20
CA GLU A 147 6.44 -6.47 -0.25
C GLU A 147 6.87 -7.90 -0.65
N PRO A 148 6.06 -8.61 -1.44
CA PRO A 148 6.38 -9.97 -1.81
C PRO A 148 7.69 -9.97 -2.60
N ALA A 149 8.67 -10.68 -2.06
CA ALA A 149 9.90 -10.93 -2.78
C ALA A 149 9.55 -11.69 -4.06
N PHE A 150 10.10 -11.24 -5.19
CA PHE A 150 9.98 -11.99 -6.44
C PHE A 150 10.50 -13.42 -6.19
N PRO A 151 9.75 -14.50 -6.50
CA PRO A 151 9.85 -15.73 -5.69
C PRO A 151 11.19 -16.45 -5.88
N SER A 152 12.15 -16.23 -4.98
CA SER A 152 13.45 -16.92 -5.02
C SER A 152 13.33 -18.44 -4.92
N ARG A 153 12.33 -18.96 -4.19
CA ARG A 153 12.11 -20.40 -3.99
C ARG A 153 11.44 -21.13 -5.16
N MET A 154 10.51 -20.51 -5.90
CA MET A 154 9.91 -21.14 -7.09
C MET A 154 10.81 -21.02 -8.33
N MET A 155 11.62 -19.96 -8.38
CA MET A 155 12.65 -19.74 -9.39
C MET A 155 13.73 -20.82 -9.39
N GLU A 156 14.14 -21.31 -8.22
CA GLU A 156 15.29 -22.22 -8.11
C GLU A 156 15.09 -23.52 -8.90
N GLY A 157 13.88 -24.10 -8.87
CA GLY A 157 13.58 -25.31 -9.64
C GLY A 157 13.48 -25.09 -11.16
N LEU A 158 12.97 -23.95 -11.60
CA LEU A 158 12.76 -23.63 -13.01
C LEU A 158 14.04 -23.09 -13.67
N SER A 159 14.76 -22.22 -12.98
CA SER A 159 16.04 -21.66 -13.41
C SER A 159 17.08 -22.77 -13.57
N ASN A 160 17.20 -23.68 -12.58
CA ASN A 160 18.21 -24.73 -12.63
C ASN A 160 17.93 -25.81 -13.69
N ARG A 161 16.65 -26.16 -13.94
CA ARG A 161 16.30 -27.21 -14.93
C ARG A 161 16.10 -26.69 -16.35
N TYR A 162 15.52 -25.51 -16.51
CA TYR A 162 15.04 -25.02 -17.81
C TYR A 162 15.63 -23.66 -18.19
N GLN A 163 16.58 -23.13 -17.40
CA GLN A 163 17.21 -21.82 -17.65
C GLN A 163 16.18 -20.69 -17.79
N VAL A 164 15.09 -20.77 -17.01
CA VAL A 164 14.08 -19.70 -17.00
C VAL A 164 14.63 -18.50 -16.24
N SER A 165 14.61 -17.34 -16.89
CA SER A 165 14.90 -16.05 -16.27
C SER A 165 13.61 -15.23 -16.18
N PHE A 166 13.51 -14.41 -15.15
CA PHE A 166 12.37 -13.53 -14.95
C PHE A 166 12.86 -12.11 -14.70
N ARG A 167 12.16 -11.13 -15.25
CA ARG A 167 12.43 -9.71 -15.04
C ARG A 167 11.14 -8.91 -14.91
N LYS A 168 11.15 -7.90 -14.04
CA LYS A 168 10.15 -6.83 -14.04
C LYS A 168 10.53 -5.81 -15.11
N VAL A 169 9.59 -5.44 -15.95
CA VAL A 169 9.74 -4.43 -17.01
C VAL A 169 8.64 -3.40 -16.83
N VAL A 170 9.02 -2.14 -16.64
CA VAL A 170 8.06 -1.04 -16.60
C VAL A 170 7.84 -0.54 -18.03
N ASP A 171 6.60 -0.55 -18.48
CA ASP A 171 6.22 0.08 -19.75
C ASP A 171 6.40 1.59 -19.63
N SER A 172 7.29 2.16 -20.46
CA SER A 172 7.63 3.58 -20.45
C SER A 172 6.49 4.51 -20.82
N LYS A 173 5.45 4.01 -21.51
CA LYS A 173 4.29 4.81 -21.93
C LYS A 173 3.16 4.78 -20.91
N THR A 174 2.93 3.61 -20.29
CA THR A 174 1.82 3.42 -19.36
C THR A 174 2.24 3.45 -17.90
N GLY A 175 3.55 3.39 -17.61
CA GLY A 175 4.09 3.20 -16.27
C GLY A 175 3.77 1.82 -15.68
N GLN A 176 3.22 0.91 -16.49
CA GLN A 176 2.71 -0.36 -16.00
C GLN A 176 3.82 -1.39 -15.83
N GLU A 177 3.86 -2.03 -14.67
CA GLU A 177 4.78 -3.14 -14.43
C GLU A 177 4.31 -4.41 -15.16
N ASN A 178 5.22 -5.01 -15.89
CA ASN A 178 5.04 -6.28 -16.57
C ASN A 178 6.07 -7.27 -16.04
N ILE A 179 5.65 -8.52 -15.84
CA ILE A 179 6.58 -9.61 -15.56
C ILE A 179 6.86 -10.32 -16.86
N VAL A 180 8.13 -10.40 -17.23
CA VAL A 180 8.59 -11.12 -18.40
C VAL A 180 9.40 -12.32 -17.95
N ALA A 181 8.99 -13.52 -18.36
CA ALA A 181 9.75 -14.74 -18.23
C ALA A 181 10.35 -15.14 -19.58
N GLU A 182 11.64 -15.48 -19.61
CA GLU A 182 12.36 -15.89 -20.82
C GLU A 182 12.99 -17.27 -20.60
N PHE A 183 12.79 -18.18 -21.56
CA PHE A 183 13.37 -19.52 -21.51
C PHE A 183 13.64 -20.07 -22.93
N PRO A 184 14.59 -21.01 -23.07
CA PRO A 184 14.88 -21.64 -24.36
C PRO A 184 13.66 -22.38 -24.91
N THR A 185 13.44 -22.29 -26.22
CA THR A 185 12.42 -23.11 -26.87
C THR A 185 12.82 -24.59 -26.81
N LEU A 186 12.01 -25.40 -26.15
CA LEU A 186 12.22 -26.84 -26.04
C LEU A 186 11.84 -27.55 -27.34
N ARG A 187 12.58 -28.62 -27.69
CA ARG A 187 12.33 -29.42 -28.90
C ARG A 187 11.07 -30.29 -28.78
N ASN A 188 10.78 -30.77 -27.57
CA ASN A 188 9.57 -31.54 -27.30
C ASN A 188 8.38 -30.59 -27.05
N PRO A 189 7.32 -30.64 -27.87
CA PRO A 189 6.14 -29.80 -27.71
C PRO A 189 5.43 -29.98 -26.37
N ASP A 190 5.36 -31.21 -25.84
CA ASP A 190 4.64 -31.50 -24.59
C ASP A 190 5.39 -30.91 -23.39
N ASP A 191 6.71 -31.04 -23.37
CA ASP A 191 7.56 -30.42 -22.33
C ASP A 191 7.49 -28.89 -22.41
N LEU A 192 7.41 -28.33 -23.62
CA LEU A 192 7.23 -26.89 -23.83
C LEU A 192 5.90 -26.40 -23.24
N VAL A 193 4.81 -27.13 -23.47
CA VAL A 193 3.48 -26.79 -22.90
C VAL A 193 3.50 -26.92 -21.38
N ALA A 194 4.08 -28.00 -20.84
CA ALA A 194 4.18 -28.20 -19.39
C ALA A 194 5.01 -27.10 -18.71
N LEU A 195 6.13 -26.69 -19.31
CA LEU A 195 6.96 -25.59 -18.81
C LEU A 195 6.21 -24.25 -18.86
N LYS A 196 5.51 -23.96 -19.96
CA LYS A 196 4.68 -22.75 -20.09
C LYS A 196 3.64 -22.63 -18.98
N ASN A 197 2.95 -23.73 -18.68
CA ASN A 197 1.95 -23.75 -17.61
C ASN A 197 2.60 -23.47 -16.26
N LYS A 198 3.72 -24.14 -15.94
CA LYS A 198 4.46 -23.90 -14.69
C LYS A 198 4.96 -22.46 -14.55
N VAL A 199 5.52 -21.88 -15.61
CA VAL A 199 5.96 -20.49 -15.61
C VAL A 199 4.77 -19.55 -15.40
N SER A 200 3.65 -19.81 -16.07
CA SER A 200 2.42 -19.01 -15.90
C SER A 200 1.87 -19.10 -14.48
N ASP A 201 1.90 -20.28 -13.87
CA ASP A 201 1.45 -20.48 -12.48
C ASP A 201 2.29 -19.66 -11.50
N VAL A 202 3.62 -19.65 -11.66
CA VAL A 202 4.53 -18.85 -10.82
C VAL A 202 4.26 -17.36 -10.95
N ILE A 203 4.09 -16.86 -12.18
CA ILE A 203 3.78 -15.44 -12.42
C ILE A 203 2.42 -15.08 -11.81
N ASN A 204 1.44 -15.97 -11.92
CA ASN A 204 0.11 -15.78 -11.35
C ASN A 204 0.12 -15.77 -9.82
N GLU A 205 0.89 -16.66 -9.20
CA GLU A 205 1.06 -16.69 -7.74
C GLU A 205 1.70 -15.40 -7.23
N TYR A 206 2.82 -14.98 -7.82
CA TYR A 206 3.44 -13.70 -7.47
C TYR A 206 2.49 -12.52 -7.68
N SER A 207 1.73 -12.51 -8.78
CA SER A 207 0.76 -11.45 -9.07
C SER A 207 -0.38 -11.41 -8.04
N ASP A 208 -0.82 -12.57 -7.56
CA ASP A 208 -1.83 -12.67 -6.51
C ASP A 208 -1.28 -12.16 -5.17
N ASP A 209 -0.07 -12.57 -4.79
CA ASP A 209 0.59 -12.09 -3.56
C ASP A 209 0.84 -10.58 -3.60
N SER A 210 1.31 -10.07 -4.74
CA SER A 210 1.50 -8.63 -4.96
C SER A 210 0.18 -7.88 -4.83
N TYR A 211 -0.89 -8.35 -5.47
CA TYR A 211 -2.20 -7.71 -5.33
C TYR A 211 -2.71 -7.77 -3.88
N LEU A 212 -2.58 -8.92 -3.22
CA LEU A 212 -2.98 -9.09 -1.82
C LEU A 212 -2.26 -8.09 -0.92
N HIS A 213 -0.94 -7.98 -1.04
CA HIS A 213 -0.14 -7.04 -0.27
C HIS A 213 -0.63 -5.60 -0.45
N HIS A 214 -0.72 -5.12 -1.70
CA HIS A 214 -1.11 -3.74 -1.98
C HIS A 214 -2.54 -3.43 -1.50
N GLU A 215 -3.50 -4.33 -1.78
CA GLU A 215 -4.90 -4.09 -1.39
C GLU A 215 -5.12 -4.30 0.12
N LEU A 216 -4.31 -5.12 0.78
CA LEU A 216 -4.29 -5.23 2.25
C LEU A 216 -3.90 -3.89 2.88
N LEU A 217 -2.83 -3.26 2.39
CA LEU A 217 -2.41 -1.94 2.88
C LEU A 217 -3.50 -0.88 2.64
N ASN A 218 -4.18 -0.92 1.49
CA ASN A 218 -5.35 -0.07 1.23
C ASN A 218 -6.47 -0.33 2.24
N CYS A 219 -6.76 -1.59 2.53
CA CYS A 219 -7.77 -1.98 3.50
C CYS A 219 -7.41 -1.56 4.92
N ILE A 220 -6.14 -1.59 5.31
CA ILE A 220 -5.69 -1.05 6.59
C ILE A 220 -5.97 0.46 6.66
N MET A 221 -5.67 1.23 5.61
CA MET A 221 -6.03 2.66 5.56
C MET A 221 -7.54 2.86 5.68
N TYR A 222 -8.34 2.03 5.01
CA TYR A 222 -9.80 2.08 5.14
C TYR A 222 -10.27 1.83 6.58
N ARG A 223 -9.65 0.88 7.31
CA ARG A 223 -9.94 0.63 8.73
C ARG A 223 -9.53 1.78 9.63
N ILE A 224 -8.34 2.35 9.42
CA ILE A 224 -7.86 3.53 10.15
C ILE A 224 -8.84 4.71 9.99
N ILE A 225 -9.35 4.92 8.77
CA ILE A 225 -10.34 5.96 8.49
C ILE A 225 -11.68 5.62 9.18
N ASP A 226 -12.19 4.39 9.04
CA ASP A 226 -13.48 3.99 9.62
C ASP A 226 -13.52 4.05 11.16
N HIS A 227 -12.39 3.86 11.84
CA HIS A 227 -12.33 3.92 13.31
C HIS A 227 -12.50 5.33 13.87
N ASP A 228 -11.99 6.34 13.16
CA ASP A 228 -12.18 7.74 13.53
C ASP A 228 -12.50 8.57 12.27
N PRO A 229 -13.73 8.48 11.73
CA PRO A 229 -14.04 8.95 10.39
C PRO A 229 -13.92 10.45 10.22
N ASN A 230 -13.91 11.24 11.30
CA ASN A 230 -13.62 12.67 11.24
C ASN A 230 -12.18 12.93 10.72
N ARG A 231 -11.75 14.19 10.69
CA ARG A 231 -10.40 14.59 10.23
C ARG A 231 -9.21 13.77 10.78
N VAL A 232 -9.35 13.10 11.93
CA VAL A 232 -8.27 12.34 12.57
C VAL A 232 -7.92 11.06 11.80
N GLY A 233 -8.91 10.26 11.41
CA GLY A 233 -8.68 8.99 10.71
C GLY A 233 -7.94 9.16 9.37
N PRO A 234 -8.40 10.04 8.46
CA PRO A 234 -7.70 10.35 7.22
C PRO A 234 -6.27 10.87 7.43
N ARG A 235 -6.02 11.69 8.45
CA ARG A 235 -4.65 12.14 8.78
C ARG A 235 -3.77 10.99 9.27
N ARG A 236 -4.28 10.09 10.12
CA ARG A 236 -3.56 8.87 10.52
C ARG A 236 -3.28 7.96 9.33
N ALA A 237 -4.26 7.79 8.44
CA ALA A 237 -4.09 7.01 7.23
C ALA A 237 -3.07 7.65 6.27
N MET A 238 -2.91 8.97 6.26
CA MET A 238 -1.83 9.65 5.54
C MET A 238 -0.45 9.34 6.13
N LEU A 239 -0.32 9.30 7.46
CA LEU A 239 0.92 8.88 8.11
C LEU A 239 1.25 7.42 7.78
N PHE A 240 0.25 6.53 7.85
CA PHE A 240 0.38 5.15 7.39
C PHE A 240 0.85 5.07 5.94
N ALA A 241 0.22 5.85 5.04
CA ALA A 241 0.54 5.85 3.63
C ALA A 241 2.00 6.23 3.37
N LYS A 242 2.48 7.27 4.07
CA LYS A 242 3.88 7.71 4.00
C LYS A 242 4.83 6.63 4.54
N GLU A 243 4.53 6.04 5.69
CA GLU A 243 5.40 5.09 6.38
C GLU A 243 5.49 3.71 5.70
N PHE A 244 4.41 3.28 5.06
CA PHE A 244 4.33 2.02 4.30
C PHE A 244 4.51 2.21 2.79
N GLY A 245 4.74 3.45 2.32
CA GLY A 245 4.97 3.73 0.90
C GLY A 245 3.78 3.38 0.00
N THR A 246 2.55 3.55 0.47
CA THR A 246 1.32 3.19 -0.25
C THR A 246 0.56 4.42 -0.78
N ASP A 247 -0.63 4.20 -1.32
CA ASP A 247 -1.40 5.19 -2.06
C ASP A 247 -1.95 6.32 -1.16
N ILE A 248 -1.22 7.43 -1.14
CA ILE A 248 -1.60 8.67 -0.44
C ILE A 248 -2.91 9.30 -0.96
N ARG A 249 -3.47 8.85 -2.10
CA ARG A 249 -4.76 9.35 -2.59
C ARG A 249 -5.91 8.88 -1.73
N ILE A 250 -5.86 7.67 -1.16
CA ILE A 250 -6.93 7.14 -0.30
C ILE A 250 -7.22 8.08 0.87
N PRO A 251 -6.24 8.43 1.73
CA PRO A 251 -6.51 9.34 2.84
C PRO A 251 -6.99 10.72 2.37
N MET A 252 -6.49 11.25 1.24
CA MET A 252 -6.99 12.52 0.70
C MET A 252 -8.42 12.42 0.15
N GLN A 253 -8.74 11.34 -0.53
CA GLN A 253 -10.05 11.09 -1.11
C GLN A 253 -11.15 11.08 -0.03
N TYR A 254 -10.88 10.48 1.12
CA TYR A 254 -11.85 10.35 2.22
C TYR A 254 -11.70 11.45 3.30
N GLY A 255 -10.70 12.32 3.18
CA GLY A 255 -10.27 13.24 4.23
C GLY A 255 -10.77 14.68 4.13
N VAL A 256 -11.63 14.99 3.16
CA VAL A 256 -12.13 16.36 2.98
C VAL A 256 -13.33 16.61 3.89
N ASP A 257 -13.10 17.41 4.93
CA ASP A 257 -14.12 17.94 5.82
C ASP A 257 -14.13 19.48 5.69
N THR A 258 -15.20 20.05 5.13
CA THR A 258 -15.29 21.49 4.89
C THR A 258 -15.38 22.32 6.17
N SER A 259 -15.68 21.69 7.30
CA SER A 259 -15.66 22.34 8.61
C SER A 259 -14.28 22.32 9.27
N ASP A 260 -13.31 21.61 8.68
CA ASP A 260 -11.99 21.46 9.28
C ASP A 260 -11.12 22.71 9.06
N PRO A 261 -10.78 23.47 10.11
CA PRO A 261 -9.83 24.59 10.01
C PRO A 261 -8.44 24.16 9.51
N GLY A 262 -8.06 22.89 9.66
CA GLY A 262 -6.77 22.36 9.19
C GLY A 262 -6.78 21.74 7.80
N LEU A 263 -7.87 21.91 7.04
CA LEU A 263 -8.02 21.28 5.72
C LEU A 263 -6.95 21.77 4.73
N LYS A 264 -6.60 23.07 4.78
CA LYS A 264 -5.57 23.64 3.91
C LYS A 264 -4.22 22.93 4.12
N GLU A 265 -3.79 22.84 5.36
CA GLU A 265 -2.53 22.24 5.79
C GLU A 265 -2.46 20.76 5.39
N GLN A 266 -3.56 20.02 5.53
CA GLN A 266 -3.67 18.63 5.10
C GLN A 266 -3.48 18.48 3.58
N ILE A 267 -4.06 19.39 2.78
CA ILE A 267 -3.91 19.38 1.33
C ILE A 267 -2.47 19.70 0.93
N GLU A 268 -1.86 20.71 1.53
CA GLU A 268 -0.47 21.09 1.26
C GLU A 268 0.50 19.96 1.63
N PHE A 269 0.25 19.27 2.74
CA PHE A 269 1.02 18.07 3.12
C PHE A 269 0.90 16.96 2.08
N TYR A 270 -0.31 16.62 1.63
CA TYR A 270 -0.51 15.63 0.55
C TYR A 270 0.23 16.00 -0.74
N LEU A 271 0.18 17.28 -1.15
CA LEU A 271 0.89 17.75 -2.33
C LEU A 271 2.40 17.68 -2.16
N SER A 272 2.91 17.93 -0.94
CA SER A 272 4.34 17.80 -0.62
C SER A 272 4.85 16.35 -0.77
N LEU A 273 3.98 15.36 -0.62
CA LEU A 273 4.27 13.94 -0.82
C LEU A 273 4.15 13.51 -2.30
N GLY A 274 3.97 14.46 -3.23
CA GLY A 274 3.78 14.17 -4.66
C GLY A 274 2.33 13.90 -5.06
N GLY A 275 1.37 14.24 -4.20
CA GLY A 275 -0.06 14.10 -4.47
C GLY A 275 -0.53 14.84 -5.72
N SER A 276 -1.54 14.26 -6.39
CA SER A 276 -2.16 14.83 -7.58
C SER A 276 -3.30 15.77 -7.21
N GLU A 277 -3.35 16.93 -7.83
CA GLU A 277 -4.44 17.91 -7.71
C GLU A 277 -5.75 17.42 -8.37
N ASP A 278 -5.69 16.32 -9.12
CA ASP A 278 -6.82 15.73 -9.84
C ASP A 278 -7.43 14.53 -9.11
N VAL A 279 -7.06 14.27 -7.85
CA VAL A 279 -7.73 13.25 -7.04
C VAL A 279 -9.18 13.66 -6.77
N ASP A 280 -10.13 12.75 -7.03
CA ASP A 280 -11.53 12.93 -6.72
C ASP A 280 -11.78 12.71 -5.22
N CYS A 281 -12.19 13.76 -4.52
CA CYS A 281 -12.44 13.77 -3.09
C CYS A 281 -13.93 13.66 -2.77
N LEU A 282 -14.25 12.86 -1.74
CA LEU A 282 -15.57 12.71 -1.16
C LEU A 282 -15.79 13.77 -0.11
N ILE A 283 -16.60 14.77 -0.44
CA ILE A 283 -16.84 15.90 0.45
C ILE A 283 -17.64 15.42 1.67
N ASN A 284 -17.13 15.72 2.86
CA ASN A 284 -17.80 15.48 4.14
C ASN A 284 -18.18 14.01 4.36
N TYR A 285 -17.34 13.06 3.90
CA TYR A 285 -17.55 11.62 4.06
C TYR A 285 -17.88 11.22 5.50
N CYS A 286 -17.19 11.84 6.47
CA CYS A 286 -17.35 11.58 7.90
C CYS A 286 -18.73 11.95 8.46
N TRP A 287 -19.44 12.86 7.78
CA TRP A 287 -20.74 13.39 8.19
C TRP A 287 -21.92 12.64 7.56
N ARG A 288 -21.67 11.55 6.82
CA ARG A 288 -22.74 10.78 6.19
C ARG A 288 -23.64 10.14 7.25
N ALA A 289 -24.95 10.31 7.09
CA ALA A 289 -25.92 9.72 8.00
C ALA A 289 -26.17 8.23 7.70
N LYS A 290 -25.98 7.81 6.43
CA LYS A 290 -26.21 6.44 5.98
C LYS A 290 -25.09 6.00 5.04
N LYS A 291 -24.76 4.70 5.07
CA LYS A 291 -23.69 4.08 4.24
C LYS A 291 -23.86 4.34 2.74
N ASN A 292 -25.10 4.31 2.25
CA ASN A 292 -25.43 4.45 0.82
C ASN A 292 -25.86 5.87 0.44
N GLN A 293 -25.64 6.85 1.32
CA GLN A 293 -25.95 8.24 1.00
C GLN A 293 -25.04 8.72 -0.14
N PRO A 294 -25.59 9.28 -1.22
CA PRO A 294 -24.78 9.93 -2.24
C PRO A 294 -23.95 11.04 -1.60
N LEU A 295 -22.66 11.07 -1.93
CA LEU A 295 -21.74 12.12 -1.52
C LEU A 295 -21.40 13.00 -2.71
N GLU A 296 -21.19 14.28 -2.44
CA GLU A 296 -20.61 15.19 -3.41
C GLU A 296 -19.15 14.77 -3.66
N VAL A 297 -18.77 14.73 -4.94
CA VAL A 297 -17.43 14.38 -5.39
C VAL A 297 -16.84 15.56 -6.12
N GLU A 298 -15.65 15.99 -5.71
CA GLU A 298 -14.95 17.08 -6.36
C GLU A 298 -13.46 16.80 -6.53
N PRO A 299 -12.84 17.21 -7.64
CA PRO A 299 -11.40 17.13 -7.78
C PRO A 299 -10.71 18.09 -6.80
N LEU A 300 -9.60 17.66 -6.23
CA LEU A 300 -8.85 18.40 -5.21
C LEU A 300 -8.52 19.85 -5.62
N ARG A 301 -8.18 20.10 -6.88
CA ARG A 301 -7.91 21.44 -7.42
C ARG A 301 -9.03 22.46 -7.17
N LYS A 302 -10.30 22.02 -7.18
CA LYS A 302 -11.44 22.91 -6.87
C LYS A 302 -11.50 23.25 -5.39
N ILE A 303 -11.21 22.28 -4.54
CA ILE A 303 -11.20 22.43 -3.08
C ILE A 303 -10.05 23.36 -2.67
N MET A 304 -8.87 23.16 -3.27
CA MET A 304 -7.69 24.02 -3.11
C MET A 304 -8.00 25.48 -3.38
N ALA A 305 -8.71 25.78 -4.48
CA ALA A 305 -9.09 27.14 -4.83
C ALA A 305 -9.99 27.81 -3.78
N ARG A 306 -10.83 27.04 -3.06
CA ARG A 306 -11.70 27.56 -1.99
C ARG A 306 -10.95 27.85 -0.70
N VAL A 307 -10.04 26.96 -0.32
CA VAL A 307 -9.32 27.04 0.96
C VAL A 307 -7.99 27.80 0.85
N GLY A 308 -7.60 28.20 -0.36
CA GLY A 308 -6.33 28.89 -0.62
C GLY A 308 -5.10 28.01 -0.40
N ALA A 309 -5.22 26.69 -0.63
CA ALA A 309 -4.10 25.75 -0.58
C ALA A 309 -3.28 25.81 -1.89
N GLN A 310 -1.97 25.70 -1.78
CA GLN A 310 -1.07 25.70 -2.95
C GLN A 310 0.03 24.66 -2.77
N ARG A 311 0.55 24.12 -3.88
CA ARG A 311 1.70 23.21 -3.80
C ARG A 311 2.91 23.95 -3.20
N PRO A 312 3.58 23.39 -2.19
CA PRO A 312 4.76 24.00 -1.59
C PRO A 312 5.88 24.21 -2.62
N SER A 313 6.63 25.31 -2.50
CA SER A 313 7.70 25.64 -3.45
C SER A 313 8.90 24.67 -3.34
N PRO A 314 9.62 24.36 -4.44
CA PRO A 314 10.86 23.57 -4.37
C PRO A 314 11.99 24.26 -3.61
N ALA A 315 12.01 25.61 -3.55
CA ALA A 315 13.06 26.36 -2.88
C ALA A 315 13.05 26.16 -1.34
N SER A 316 11.87 25.90 -0.76
CA SER A 316 11.73 25.47 0.64
C SER A 316 12.27 24.06 0.92
N LEU A 317 12.53 23.24 -0.12
CA LEU A 317 13.14 21.91 0.01
C LEU A 317 14.68 21.95 -0.10
N GLU A 318 15.25 22.94 -0.83
CA GLU A 318 16.71 22.99 -1.09
C GLU A 318 17.55 23.74 -0.04
N SER A 319 16.95 24.62 0.77
CA SER A 319 17.69 25.31 1.86
C SER A 319 18.10 24.38 3.01
N GLY A 320 17.71 23.09 2.96
CA GLY A 320 18.04 22.05 3.93
C GLY A 320 19.24 21.16 3.57
N LYS A 321 20.02 21.47 2.52
CA LYS A 321 21.30 20.77 2.25
C LYS A 321 22.37 21.21 3.24
N VAL A 322 22.31 20.73 4.48
CA VAL A 322 23.47 20.74 5.37
C VAL A 322 24.47 19.69 4.86
N LYS A 323 25.74 20.10 4.74
CA LYS A 323 26.88 19.26 4.37
C LYS A 323 26.81 17.91 5.08
N VAL A 324 26.75 16.84 4.30
CA VAL A 324 27.13 15.50 4.74
C VAL A 324 28.59 15.59 5.18
N LEU A 325 28.83 15.71 6.48
CA LEU A 325 30.09 15.29 7.07
C LEU A 325 30.10 13.77 6.95
N THR A 326 30.82 13.29 5.94
CA THR A 326 31.19 11.88 5.80
C THR A 326 31.97 11.46 7.04
N ASN A 327 31.31 10.86 8.02
CA ASN A 327 31.99 9.99 8.97
C ASN A 327 31.95 8.58 8.42
N GLN A 328 33.08 8.20 7.81
CA GLN A 328 33.45 6.82 7.60
C GLN A 328 33.53 6.13 8.97
N SER A 329 32.56 5.27 9.26
CA SER A 329 32.73 4.18 10.21
C SER A 329 31.73 3.09 9.85
N ASN A 330 32.21 2.10 9.08
CA ASN A 330 31.50 0.86 8.80
C ASN A 330 31.16 0.14 10.12
N PRO A 331 29.89 -0.19 10.40
CA PRO A 331 29.56 -1.23 11.36
C PRO A 331 29.54 -2.57 10.61
N SER A 332 30.54 -3.40 10.87
CA SER A 332 30.57 -4.80 10.49
C SER A 332 29.36 -5.55 11.06
N LEU A 333 28.61 -6.24 10.20
CA LEU A 333 27.58 -7.21 10.60
C LEU A 333 28.18 -8.31 11.50
N PRO A 334 27.52 -8.70 12.60
CA PRO A 334 27.94 -9.86 13.37
C PRO A 334 27.69 -11.14 12.55
N LYS A 335 28.71 -11.99 12.48
CA LYS A 335 28.63 -13.32 11.87
C LYS A 335 27.65 -14.18 12.66
N LYS A 336 26.82 -14.93 11.94
CA LYS A 336 26.03 -16.06 12.48
C LYS A 336 26.93 -16.98 13.31
N VAL A 337 26.46 -17.34 14.50
CA VAL A 337 26.85 -18.59 15.18
C VAL A 337 25.79 -19.62 14.85
#